data_AF-A0A257MHK7-F1
#
_entry.id   AF-A0A257MHK7-F1
#
_cell.length_a   1.000
_cell.length_b   1.000
_cell.length_c   1.000
_cell.angle_alpha   90.00
_cell.angle_beta   90.00
_cell.angle_gamma   90.00
#
_symmetry.space_group_name_H-M   'P 1'
#
loop_
_entity.id
_entity.type
_entity.pdbx_description
1 polymer ?
#
loop_
_entity_poly.entity_id
_entity_poly.type
_entity_poly.pdbx_seq_one_letter_code
_entity_poly.pdbx_strand_id
1 'polypeptide(L)'
;MDQGKRSEQVELIAVVILGLLLRFLGGRASLTEKGILLPGYDEFYHMRRILYTVQNFPNTLWFDSYLNYPHGWENVWPPLYDQISAAFCLLLGQHTRPGVEMAASFVPIIIGTIATIAIYFLVREVFDHRTAILAGLMTVLAPTYLQYTRFAAMDHHSLEVLFLISALLFLILALCGGGRRYIFAALAGLSIAALAYTWHGAVLYLAVIPAYVAIDMTMALKEKRQSQETAMVMLLALAVAIIFVLPYRNAPWLWPSFVGIAAIFAATVIISTISYLIAKRNMSWKAFPPSVLLVFLISILIFSSGPFGTGELIRIGLGTLWGGEMVGKISEAEPLVYDWLTFKQVAFSGLGLNLLFTLAVGGVCYCSHLRAVEIPLYVHYCHGDFYKHTLFPCPESDQRTTWGEQSQDGPAGDPSPIFGSNFAYNCRGGVCCHL
;
A
#
# COMPACT_ATOMS: atom_id res chain seq x y z
N MET A 1 12.09 22.65 -36.25
CA MET A 1 12.62 22.38 -34.89
C MET A 1 11.61 21.48 -34.22
N ASP A 2 11.89 20.18 -34.23
CA ASP A 2 11.07 19.16 -33.60
C ASP A 2 11.12 19.44 -32.09
N GLN A 3 10.02 19.91 -31.49
CA GLN A 3 9.95 20.11 -30.04
C GLN A 3 10.21 18.75 -29.40
N GLY A 4 11.37 18.60 -28.77
CA GLY A 4 11.86 17.33 -28.24
C GLY A 4 10.75 16.61 -27.49
N LYS A 5 10.29 15.48 -28.04
CA LYS A 5 9.25 14.65 -27.44
C LYS A 5 9.75 14.24 -26.05
N ARG A 6 9.18 14.84 -25.01
CA ARG A 6 9.42 14.46 -23.62
C ARG A 6 9.09 12.97 -23.48
N SER A 7 10.11 12.17 -23.18
CA SER A 7 9.93 10.75 -22.93
C SER A 7 9.60 10.56 -21.45
N GLU A 8 8.43 9.98 -21.18
CA GLU A 8 7.96 9.67 -19.83
C GLU A 8 9.01 8.90 -19.00
N GLN A 9 9.69 7.95 -19.66
CA GLN A 9 10.73 7.15 -19.03
C GLN A 9 11.94 8.00 -18.63
N VAL A 10 12.32 8.97 -19.47
CA VAL A 10 13.45 9.88 -19.20
C VAL A 10 13.12 10.82 -18.04
N GLU A 11 11.89 11.32 -17.97
CA GLU A 11 11.45 12.15 -16.84
C GLU A 11 11.47 11.36 -15.52
N LEU A 12 10.95 10.12 -15.50
CA LEU A 12 11.00 9.27 -14.31
C LEU A 12 12.44 8.95 -13.90
N ILE A 13 13.30 8.60 -14.85
CA ILE A 13 14.73 8.33 -14.59
C ILE A 13 15.40 9.56 -13.97
N ALA A 14 15.09 10.77 -14.46
CA ALA A 14 15.63 12.00 -13.89
C ALA A 14 15.21 12.20 -12.42
N VAL A 15 13.93 11.95 -12.09
CA VAL A 15 13.43 12.01 -10.71
C VAL A 15 14.12 10.97 -9.83
N VAL A 16 14.28 9.74 -10.32
CA VAL A 16 14.95 8.65 -9.61
C VAL A 16 16.41 8.99 -9.34
N ILE A 17 17.15 9.48 -10.33
CA ILE A 17 18.56 9.90 -10.18
C ILE A 17 18.67 11.05 -9.17
N LEU A 18 17.80 12.06 -9.28
CA LEU A 18 17.75 13.15 -8.31
C LEU A 18 17.53 12.63 -6.89
N GLY A 19 16.59 11.69 -6.72
CA GLY A 19 16.30 11.07 -5.44
C GLY A 19 17.45 10.25 -4.85
N LEU A 20 18.15 9.49 -5.69
CA LEU A 20 19.36 8.76 -5.29
C LEU A 20 20.45 9.72 -4.80
N LEU A 21 20.70 10.78 -5.56
CA LEU A 21 21.71 11.79 -5.23
C LEU A 21 21.37 12.52 -3.93
N LEU A 22 20.12 12.96 -3.75
CA LEU A 22 19.70 13.66 -2.54
C LEU A 22 19.78 12.77 -1.31
N ARG A 23 19.39 11.50 -1.41
CA ARG A 23 19.50 10.52 -0.30
C ARG A 23 20.94 10.26 0.08
N PHE A 24 21.83 10.14 -0.89
CA PHE A 24 23.26 10.00 -0.61
C PHE A 24 23.83 11.27 0.04
N LEU A 25 23.58 12.44 -0.55
CA LEU A 25 24.06 13.73 -0.05
C LEU A 25 23.53 14.06 1.35
N GLY A 26 22.26 13.74 1.63
CA GLY A 26 21.62 13.98 2.92
C GLY A 26 22.22 13.14 4.06
N GLY A 27 22.79 11.98 3.75
CA GLY A 27 23.45 11.10 4.73
C GLY A 27 24.98 11.17 4.68
N ARG A 28 25.59 12.01 3.84
CA ARG A 28 27.05 12.06 3.65
C ARG A 28 27.86 12.27 4.95
N ALA A 29 27.27 12.95 5.94
CA ALA A 29 27.91 13.20 7.23
C ALA A 29 28.15 11.91 8.04
N SER A 30 27.43 10.83 7.72
CA SER A 30 27.65 9.50 8.31
C SER A 30 28.92 8.81 7.79
N LEU A 31 29.53 9.30 6.71
CA LEU A 31 30.84 8.83 6.25
C LEU A 31 31.93 9.59 7.01
N THR A 32 32.67 8.89 7.87
CA THR A 32 33.76 9.47 8.65
C THR A 32 35.09 8.76 8.38
N GLU A 33 36.21 9.38 8.73
CA GLU A 33 37.54 8.76 8.62
C GLU A 33 37.68 7.46 9.45
N LYS A 34 36.86 7.31 10.49
CA LYS A 34 36.88 6.16 11.41
C LYS A 34 35.86 5.07 11.03
N GLY A 35 35.10 5.26 9.96
CA GLY A 35 34.03 4.34 9.52
C GLY A 35 32.66 5.01 9.43
N ILE A 36 31.60 4.21 9.51
CA ILE A 36 30.22 4.70 9.43
C ILE A 36 29.75 5.18 10.79
N LEU A 37 29.29 6.44 10.86
CA LEU A 37 28.60 7.00 12.01
C LEU A 37 27.09 7.01 11.75
N LEU A 38 26.36 6.15 12.45
CA LEU A 38 24.91 6.07 12.34
C LEU A 38 24.25 7.29 12.98
N PRO A 39 23.18 7.84 12.38
CA PRO A 39 22.64 9.14 12.75
C PRO A 39 21.73 9.15 13.99
N GLY A 40 21.16 8.02 14.38
CA GLY A 40 20.22 7.91 15.51
C GLY A 40 20.42 6.61 16.29
N TYR A 41 19.65 6.47 17.38
CA TYR A 41 19.80 5.39 18.35
C TYR A 41 19.28 4.05 17.82
N ASP A 42 18.12 4.07 17.16
CA ASP A 42 17.49 2.86 16.60
C ASP A 42 18.36 2.26 15.49
N GLU A 43 19.03 3.11 14.70
CA GLU A 43 19.98 2.69 13.68
C GLU A 43 21.14 1.88 14.25
N PHE A 44 21.68 2.25 15.41
CA PHE A 44 22.72 1.46 16.07
C PHE A 44 22.22 0.07 16.48
N TYR A 45 20.98 -0.02 16.94
CA TYR A 45 20.41 -1.31 17.33
C TYR A 45 20.06 -2.18 16.12
N HIS A 46 19.50 -1.61 15.06
CA HIS A 46 19.35 -2.28 13.77
C HIS A 46 20.69 -2.77 13.22
N MET A 47 21.75 -1.95 13.26
CA MET A 47 23.08 -2.39 12.85
C MET A 47 23.60 -3.58 13.67
N ARG A 48 23.38 -3.58 14.99
CA ARG A 48 23.72 -4.72 15.85
C ARG A 48 22.96 -5.98 15.42
N ARG A 49 21.65 -5.87 15.15
CA ARG A 49 20.83 -7.00 14.66
C ARG A 49 21.29 -7.48 13.29
N ILE A 50 21.64 -6.58 12.38
CA ILE A 50 22.14 -6.90 11.04
C ILE A 50 23.48 -7.64 11.14
N LEU A 51 24.44 -7.15 11.93
CA LEU A 51 25.72 -7.82 12.15
C LEU A 51 25.55 -9.25 12.69
N TYR A 52 24.65 -9.42 13.66
CA TYR A 52 24.30 -10.76 14.16
C TYR A 52 23.68 -11.63 13.07
N THR A 53 22.73 -11.09 12.31
CA THR A 53 21.98 -11.81 11.28
C THR A 53 22.87 -12.22 10.11
N VAL A 54 23.86 -11.41 9.72
CA VAL A 54 24.86 -11.79 8.68
C VAL A 54 25.65 -13.03 9.10
N GLN A 55 25.98 -13.17 10.39
CA GLN A 55 26.74 -14.32 10.91
C GLN A 55 25.87 -15.57 11.11
N ASN A 56 24.55 -15.40 11.27
CA ASN A 56 23.62 -16.46 11.69
C ASN A 56 22.45 -16.65 10.70
N PHE A 57 22.59 -16.15 9.47
CA PHE A 57 21.50 -16.08 8.49
C PHE A 57 20.85 -17.45 8.28
N PRO A 58 19.51 -17.56 8.28
CA PRO A 58 18.51 -16.48 8.28
C PRO A 58 18.01 -16.02 9.68
N ASN A 59 18.62 -16.50 10.78
CA ASN A 59 18.17 -16.18 12.13
C ASN A 59 18.56 -14.76 12.56
N THR A 60 17.63 -14.07 13.22
CA THR A 60 17.84 -12.74 13.80
C THR A 60 18.02 -12.78 15.32
N LEU A 61 18.49 -11.67 15.89
CA LEU A 61 18.68 -11.54 17.34
C LEU A 61 17.32 -11.37 18.07
N TRP A 62 16.83 -12.45 18.69
CA TRP A 62 15.57 -12.49 19.44
C TRP A 62 15.72 -12.26 20.94
N PHE A 63 16.88 -12.58 21.51
CA PHE A 63 17.22 -12.26 22.90
C PHE A 63 18.59 -11.59 22.91
N ASP A 64 18.69 -10.45 23.56
CA ASP A 64 19.92 -9.68 23.65
C ASP A 64 20.37 -9.49 25.10
N SER A 65 21.47 -10.16 25.46
CA SER A 65 22.08 -10.05 26.79
C SER A 65 22.81 -8.72 27.02
N TYR A 66 23.04 -7.91 25.97
CA TYR A 66 23.68 -6.59 26.09
C TYR A 66 22.68 -5.50 26.46
N LEU A 67 21.38 -5.78 26.37
CA LEU A 67 20.32 -4.87 26.79
C LEU A 67 19.87 -5.20 28.21
N ASN A 68 19.34 -4.21 28.93
CA ASN A 68 18.69 -4.38 30.24
C ASN A 68 19.51 -5.22 31.24
N TYR A 69 20.78 -4.87 31.42
CA TYR A 69 21.67 -5.57 32.35
C TYR A 69 21.10 -5.53 33.78
N PRO A 70 21.11 -6.64 34.55
CA PRO A 70 21.73 -7.93 34.25
C PRO A 70 20.79 -8.98 33.59
N HIS A 71 19.57 -8.60 33.23
CA HIS A 71 18.52 -9.55 32.86
C HIS A 71 18.50 -9.90 31.37
N GLY A 72 19.04 -9.05 30.50
CA GLY A 72 18.83 -9.17 29.06
C GLY A 72 17.46 -8.64 28.65
N TRP A 73 17.21 -8.65 27.33
CA TRP A 73 15.94 -8.21 26.76
C TRP A 73 15.46 -9.12 25.63
N GLU A 74 14.19 -9.50 25.67
CA GLU A 74 13.52 -10.18 24.54
C GLU A 74 13.11 -9.15 23.49
N ASN A 75 13.60 -9.32 22.27
CA ASN A 75 13.36 -8.39 21.19
C ASN A 75 12.03 -8.69 20.49
N VAL A 76 11.14 -7.70 20.51
CA VAL A 76 9.82 -7.75 19.87
C VAL A 76 9.77 -6.98 18.54
N TRP A 77 10.91 -6.50 18.04
CA TRP A 77 10.98 -5.81 16.75
C TRP A 77 10.87 -6.83 15.61
N PRO A 78 9.96 -6.61 14.65
CA PRO A 78 9.86 -7.47 13.48
C PRO A 78 11.21 -7.59 12.72
N PRO A 79 11.48 -8.73 12.07
CA PRO A 79 12.83 -9.05 11.59
C PRO A 79 13.10 -8.59 10.15
N LEU A 80 12.08 -8.19 9.37
CA LEU A 80 12.21 -8.09 7.90
C LEU A 80 13.27 -7.09 7.45
N TYR A 81 13.34 -5.94 8.11
CA TYR A 81 14.34 -4.91 7.77
C TYR A 81 15.77 -5.44 7.93
N ASP A 82 16.04 -6.11 9.05
CA ASP A 82 17.37 -6.62 9.35
C ASP A 82 17.72 -7.82 8.48
N GLN A 83 16.75 -8.67 8.16
CA GLN A 83 16.93 -9.80 7.25
C GLN A 83 17.21 -9.35 5.81
N ILE A 84 16.48 -8.37 5.30
CA ILE A 84 16.73 -7.79 3.97
C ILE A 84 18.12 -7.15 3.93
N SER A 85 18.47 -6.39 4.97
CA SER A 85 19.78 -5.74 5.05
C SER A 85 20.93 -6.74 5.16
N ALA A 86 20.78 -7.79 5.97
CA ALA A 86 21.76 -8.86 6.09
C ALA A 86 21.89 -9.66 4.78
N ALA A 87 20.77 -10.00 4.12
CA ALA A 87 20.77 -10.66 2.83
C ALA A 87 21.49 -9.82 1.77
N PHE A 88 21.28 -8.50 1.76
CA PHE A 88 21.98 -7.58 0.87
C PHE A 88 23.50 -7.58 1.12
N CYS A 89 23.93 -7.53 2.37
CA CYS A 89 25.36 -7.62 2.72
C CYS A 89 25.98 -8.95 2.26
N LEU A 90 25.30 -10.07 2.49
CA LEU A 90 25.74 -11.40 2.08
C LEU A 90 25.81 -11.53 0.55
N LEU A 91 24.84 -10.99 -0.18
CA LEU A 91 24.84 -10.93 -1.64
C LEU A 91 26.08 -10.20 -2.19
N LEU A 92 26.53 -9.15 -1.49
CA LEU A 92 27.76 -8.41 -1.82
C LEU A 92 29.04 -9.05 -1.27
N GLY A 93 28.97 -10.26 -0.70
CA GLY A 93 30.11 -10.98 -0.13
C GLY A 93 30.68 -10.33 1.13
N GLN A 94 29.90 -9.49 1.83
CA GLN A 94 30.37 -8.76 3.01
C GLN A 94 30.13 -9.58 4.29
N HIS A 95 31.24 -9.99 4.91
CA HIS A 95 31.23 -10.74 6.18
C HIS A 95 31.98 -10.03 7.31
N THR A 96 32.76 -8.99 7.00
CA THR A 96 33.50 -8.20 7.99
C THR A 96 32.63 -7.08 8.53
N ARG A 97 32.83 -6.70 9.79
CA ARG A 97 32.06 -5.61 10.41
C ARG A 97 32.09 -4.31 9.58
N PRO A 98 33.25 -3.78 9.14
CA PRO A 98 33.27 -2.57 8.32
C PRO A 98 32.57 -2.73 6.96
N GLY A 99 32.68 -3.92 6.35
CA GLY A 99 32.02 -4.24 5.09
C GLY A 99 30.50 -4.27 5.21
N VAL A 100 29.99 -4.89 6.29
CA VAL A 100 28.55 -4.93 6.61
C VAL A 100 28.03 -3.53 6.94
N GLU A 101 28.73 -2.77 7.78
CA GLU A 101 28.34 -1.40 8.14
C GLU A 101 28.22 -0.51 6.89
N MET A 102 29.19 -0.60 5.97
CA MET A 102 29.18 0.14 4.71
C MET A 102 28.06 -0.32 3.78
N ALA A 103 27.95 -1.62 3.50
CA ALA A 103 26.96 -2.15 2.57
C ALA A 103 25.53 -1.91 3.06
N ALA A 104 25.24 -2.21 4.32
CA ALA A 104 23.92 -2.01 4.89
C ALA A 104 23.48 -0.54 4.81
N SER A 105 24.40 0.42 4.97
CA SER A 105 24.09 1.86 4.90
C SER A 105 23.50 2.36 3.58
N PHE A 106 23.59 1.57 2.50
CA PHE A 106 22.92 1.86 1.22
C PHE A 106 21.47 1.34 1.14
N VAL A 107 21.06 0.43 2.03
CA VAL A 107 19.72 -0.18 2.03
C VAL A 107 18.58 0.86 2.10
N PRO A 108 18.62 1.88 2.98
CA PRO A 108 17.59 2.92 3.01
C PRO A 108 17.43 3.69 1.70
N ILE A 109 18.55 3.91 0.98
CA ILE A 109 18.56 4.60 -0.31
C ILE A 109 17.84 3.75 -1.36
N ILE A 110 18.15 2.46 -1.40
CA ILE A 110 17.54 1.50 -2.34
C ILE A 110 16.03 1.45 -2.09
N ILE A 111 15.61 1.26 -0.84
CA ILE A 111 14.21 1.20 -0.45
C ILE A 111 13.47 2.49 -0.80
N GLY A 112 14.01 3.65 -0.41
CA GLY A 112 13.40 4.95 -0.72
C GLY A 112 13.29 5.22 -2.21
N THR A 113 14.22 4.71 -3.01
CA THR A 113 14.18 4.81 -4.47
C THR A 113 13.07 3.95 -5.07
N ILE A 114 12.97 2.69 -4.63
CA ILE A 114 11.88 1.79 -5.06
C ILE A 114 10.51 2.37 -4.66
N ALA A 115 10.40 2.90 -3.44
CA ALA A 115 9.18 3.54 -2.97
C ALA A 115 8.80 4.77 -3.82
N THR A 116 9.77 5.58 -4.26
CA THR A 116 9.53 6.71 -5.17
C THR A 116 8.94 6.22 -6.51
N ILE A 117 9.45 5.10 -7.04
CA ILE A 117 8.93 4.48 -8.27
C ILE A 117 7.50 3.93 -8.04
N ALA A 118 7.24 3.31 -6.89
CA ALA A 118 5.90 2.84 -6.54
C ALA A 118 4.89 3.99 -6.42
N ILE A 119 5.27 5.12 -5.81
CA ILE A 119 4.45 6.34 -5.73
C ILE A 119 4.15 6.87 -7.13
N TYR A 120 5.15 6.91 -8.00
CA TYR A 120 4.96 7.32 -9.39
C TYR A 120 3.87 6.48 -10.08
N PHE A 121 3.97 5.15 -10.01
CA PHE A 121 2.98 4.28 -10.64
C PHE A 121 1.59 4.38 -9.98
N LEU A 122 1.54 4.55 -8.66
CA LEU A 122 0.28 4.74 -7.93
C LEU A 122 -0.45 5.98 -8.42
N VAL A 123 0.26 7.11 -8.46
CA VAL A 123 -0.33 8.40 -8.88
C VAL A 123 -0.66 8.40 -10.36
N ARG A 124 0.17 7.74 -11.19
CA ARG A 124 -0.08 7.60 -12.63
C ARG A 124 -1.38 6.85 -12.91
N GLU A 125 -1.65 5.79 -12.16
CA GLU A 125 -2.85 4.96 -12.36
C GLU A 125 -4.13 5.70 -11.96
N VAL A 126 -4.07 6.58 -10.96
CA VAL A 126 -5.23 7.37 -10.51
C VAL A 126 -5.42 8.64 -11.34
N PHE A 127 -4.32 9.28 -11.74
CA PHE A 127 -4.32 10.56 -12.44
C PHE A 127 -3.69 10.43 -13.84
N ASP A 128 -2.52 11.03 -14.02
CA ASP A 128 -1.81 11.10 -15.29
C ASP A 128 -0.30 11.15 -15.06
N HIS A 129 0.46 10.97 -16.12
CA HIS A 129 1.92 10.98 -16.10
C HIS A 129 2.54 12.26 -15.51
N ARG A 130 2.02 13.45 -15.83
CA ARG A 130 2.59 14.72 -15.34
C ARG A 130 2.37 14.88 -13.85
N THR A 131 1.17 14.53 -13.39
CA THR A 131 0.83 14.51 -11.96
C THR A 131 1.71 13.50 -11.22
N ALA A 132 2.00 12.34 -11.83
CA ALA A 132 2.88 11.33 -11.26
C ALA A 132 4.35 11.77 -11.16
N ILE A 133 4.90 12.44 -12.17
CA ILE A 133 6.26 13.01 -12.10
C ILE A 133 6.34 14.06 -11.00
N LEU A 134 5.33 14.92 -10.89
CA LEU A 134 5.25 15.92 -9.83
C LEU A 134 5.21 15.27 -8.44
N ALA A 135 4.37 14.25 -8.26
CA ALA A 135 4.33 13.49 -7.01
C ALA A 135 5.68 12.86 -6.67
N GLY A 136 6.36 12.23 -7.64
CA GLY A 136 7.70 11.68 -7.45
C GLY A 136 8.74 12.73 -7.04
N LEU A 137 8.73 13.90 -7.68
CA LEU A 137 9.59 15.04 -7.29
C LEU A 137 9.30 15.50 -5.87
N MET A 138 8.03 15.63 -5.50
CA MET A 138 7.61 16.06 -4.17
C MET A 138 8.02 15.07 -3.10
N THR A 139 7.91 13.77 -3.37
CA THR A 139 8.40 12.71 -2.48
C THR A 139 9.91 12.80 -2.26
N VAL A 140 10.67 12.95 -3.35
CA VAL A 140 12.14 13.03 -3.29
C VAL A 140 12.62 14.27 -2.54
N LEU A 141 11.89 15.38 -2.65
CA LEU A 141 12.20 16.64 -1.98
C LEU A 141 11.61 16.75 -0.58
N ALA A 142 10.79 15.79 -0.13
CA ALA A 142 10.14 15.83 1.17
C ALA A 142 11.19 15.67 2.30
N PRO A 143 11.43 16.70 3.14
CA PRO A 143 12.52 16.68 4.11
C PRO A 143 12.41 15.53 5.12
N THR A 144 11.19 15.29 5.62
CA THR A 144 10.93 14.21 6.59
C THR A 144 11.14 12.84 5.97
N TYR A 145 10.69 12.61 4.74
CA TYR A 145 10.90 11.33 4.08
C TYR A 145 12.37 11.08 3.71
N LEU A 146 13.08 12.15 3.34
CA LEU A 146 14.52 12.11 3.10
C LEU A 146 15.29 11.72 4.37
N GLN A 147 14.87 12.18 5.55
CA GLN A 147 15.51 11.84 6.82
C GLN A 147 15.55 10.33 7.09
N TYR A 148 14.50 9.61 6.73
CA TYR A 148 14.37 8.15 6.93
C TYR A 148 14.83 7.30 5.73
N THR A 149 15.22 7.92 4.61
CA THR A 149 15.66 7.19 3.40
C THR A 149 17.04 7.61 2.90
N ARG A 150 17.73 8.50 3.63
CA ARG A 150 19.11 8.91 3.32
C ARG A 150 20.12 7.83 3.68
N PHE A 151 21.34 7.98 3.18
CA PHE A 151 22.47 7.11 3.52
C PHE A 151 22.59 6.94 5.05
N ALA A 152 22.80 5.71 5.50
CA ALA A 152 22.96 5.32 6.91
C ALA A 152 21.75 5.55 7.84
N ALA A 153 20.58 5.97 7.34
CA ALA A 153 19.32 6.00 8.11
C ALA A 153 18.75 4.57 8.26
N MET A 154 19.47 3.75 9.01
CA MET A 154 19.28 2.30 9.13
C MET A 154 18.09 1.91 9.99
N ASP A 155 16.88 2.26 9.54
CA ASP A 155 15.65 2.02 10.28
C ASP A 155 14.52 1.51 9.37
N HIS A 156 13.60 0.76 9.98
CA HIS A 156 12.51 0.06 9.33
C HIS A 156 11.44 0.97 8.73
N HIS A 157 11.35 2.23 9.16
CA HIS A 157 10.44 3.26 8.65
C HIS A 157 10.41 3.35 7.11
N SER A 158 11.57 3.18 6.46
CA SER A 158 11.68 3.19 5.00
C SER A 158 10.87 2.06 4.34
N LEU A 159 10.88 0.85 4.92
CA LEU A 159 10.11 -0.30 4.43
C LEU A 159 8.62 -0.16 4.71
N GLU A 160 8.24 0.45 5.83
CA GLU A 160 6.83 0.70 6.14
C GLU A 160 6.17 1.50 5.02
N VAL A 161 6.81 2.61 4.61
CA VAL A 161 6.32 3.43 3.50
C VAL A 161 6.31 2.64 2.19
N LEU A 162 7.37 1.88 1.88
CA LEU A 162 7.44 1.09 0.65
C LEU A 162 6.27 0.09 0.56
N PHE A 163 6.05 -0.70 1.61
CA PHE A 163 5.03 -1.75 1.58
C PHE A 163 3.61 -1.21 1.71
N LEU A 164 3.40 -0.11 2.43
CA LEU A 164 2.11 0.60 2.45
C LEU A 164 1.75 1.13 1.05
N ILE A 165 2.68 1.85 0.40
CA ILE A 165 2.44 2.37 -0.95
C ILE A 165 2.27 1.23 -1.95
N SER A 166 3.05 0.17 -1.85
CA SER A 166 2.91 -1.00 -2.73
C SER A 166 1.56 -1.68 -2.56
N ALA A 167 1.08 -1.84 -1.30
CA ALA A 167 -0.24 -2.37 -1.03
C ALA A 167 -1.33 -1.50 -1.69
N LEU A 168 -1.27 -0.18 -1.52
CA LEU A 168 -2.23 0.74 -2.13
C LEU A 168 -2.17 0.71 -3.67
N LEU A 169 -0.98 0.72 -4.26
CA LEU A 169 -0.77 0.60 -5.71
C LEU A 169 -1.43 -0.67 -6.25
N PHE A 170 -1.14 -1.82 -5.64
CA PHE A 170 -1.68 -3.09 -6.10
C PHE A 170 -3.20 -3.22 -5.86
N LEU A 171 -3.74 -2.60 -4.79
CA LEU A 171 -5.20 -2.51 -4.62
C LEU A 171 -5.85 -1.69 -5.72
N ILE A 172 -5.27 -0.54 -6.09
CA ILE A 172 -5.77 0.29 -7.19
C ILE A 172 -5.70 -0.48 -8.51
N LEU A 173 -4.56 -1.10 -8.81
CA LEU A 173 -4.39 -1.94 -10.01
C LEU A 173 -5.35 -3.14 -10.00
N ALA A 174 -5.70 -3.70 -8.85
CA ALA A 174 -6.68 -4.78 -8.77
C ALA A 174 -8.10 -4.30 -9.10
N LEU A 175 -8.47 -3.12 -8.59
CA LEU A 175 -9.77 -2.51 -8.85
C LEU A 175 -9.92 -2.13 -10.34
N CYS A 176 -8.86 -1.60 -10.96
CA CYS A 176 -8.83 -1.18 -12.37
C CYS A 176 -8.53 -2.31 -13.38
N GLY A 177 -7.75 -3.32 -12.98
CA GLY A 177 -6.97 -4.17 -13.88
C GLY A 177 -7.68 -5.35 -14.56
N GLY A 178 -9.00 -5.29 -14.74
CA GLY A 178 -9.78 -6.30 -15.47
C GLY A 178 -9.35 -7.75 -15.19
N GLY A 179 -8.81 -8.44 -16.21
CA GLY A 179 -8.41 -9.85 -16.15
C GLY A 179 -7.24 -10.20 -15.22
N ARG A 180 -6.43 -9.23 -14.75
CA ARG A 180 -5.30 -9.47 -13.83
C ARG A 180 -5.60 -9.09 -12.38
N ARG A 181 -6.86 -8.71 -12.10
CA ARG A 181 -7.34 -8.26 -10.80
C ARG A 181 -6.89 -9.13 -9.63
N TYR A 182 -7.02 -10.45 -9.76
CA TYR A 182 -6.69 -11.38 -8.68
C TYR A 182 -5.19 -11.46 -8.38
N ILE A 183 -4.34 -11.30 -9.40
CA ILE A 183 -2.88 -11.25 -9.23
C ILE A 183 -2.51 -9.99 -8.46
N PHE A 184 -3.06 -8.83 -8.85
CA PHE A 184 -2.81 -7.58 -8.15
C PHE A 184 -3.37 -7.61 -6.72
N ALA A 185 -4.55 -8.19 -6.49
CA ALA A 185 -5.07 -8.39 -5.14
C ALA A 185 -4.16 -9.29 -4.28
N ALA A 186 -3.59 -10.35 -4.86
CA ALA A 186 -2.62 -11.19 -4.16
C ALA A 186 -1.31 -10.44 -3.86
N LEU A 187 -0.79 -9.63 -4.79
CA LEU A 187 0.38 -8.78 -4.57
C LEU A 187 0.14 -7.70 -3.51
N ALA A 188 -1.08 -7.15 -3.45
CA ALA A 188 -1.50 -6.26 -2.37
C ALA A 188 -1.47 -7.00 -1.02
N GLY A 189 -2.01 -8.21 -0.96
CA GLY A 189 -1.96 -9.05 0.23
C GLY A 189 -0.54 -9.41 0.68
N LEU A 190 0.34 -9.71 -0.27
CA LEU A 190 1.77 -9.94 0.02
C LEU A 190 2.44 -8.68 0.58
N SER A 191 2.10 -7.51 0.03
CA SER A 191 2.62 -6.22 0.52
C SER A 191 2.10 -5.90 1.92
N ILE A 192 0.82 -6.19 2.21
CA ILE A 192 0.23 -6.06 3.56
C ILE A 192 0.91 -7.00 4.55
N ALA A 193 1.20 -8.26 4.15
CA ALA A 193 1.96 -9.17 4.99
C ALA A 193 3.37 -8.63 5.23
N ALA A 194 4.08 -8.19 4.20
CA ALA A 194 5.43 -7.62 4.35
C ALA A 194 5.43 -6.41 5.30
N LEU A 195 4.42 -5.53 5.22
CA LEU A 195 4.22 -4.41 6.14
C LEU A 195 4.05 -4.87 7.60
N ALA A 196 3.34 -5.98 7.85
CA ALA A 196 3.22 -6.53 9.21
C ALA A 196 4.57 -7.02 9.78
N TYR A 197 5.50 -7.43 8.90
CA TYR A 197 6.84 -7.87 9.29
C TYR A 197 7.85 -6.71 9.38
N THR A 198 7.45 -5.45 9.15
CA THR A 198 8.30 -4.28 9.40
C THR A 198 8.03 -3.66 10.76
N TRP A 199 6.77 -3.44 11.11
CA TRP A 199 6.37 -2.81 12.36
C TRP A 199 5.05 -3.38 12.87
N HIS A 200 5.00 -3.73 14.16
CA HIS A 200 3.83 -4.35 14.76
C HIS A 200 2.60 -3.41 14.77
N GLY A 201 2.82 -2.10 14.81
CA GLY A 201 1.78 -1.06 14.77
C GLY A 201 1.25 -0.73 13.36
N ALA A 202 1.88 -1.24 12.29
CA ALA A 202 1.58 -0.82 10.92
C ALA A 202 0.15 -1.18 10.47
N VAL A 203 -0.52 -2.07 11.21
CA VAL A 203 -1.92 -2.43 10.97
C VAL A 203 -2.89 -1.25 11.10
N LEU A 204 -2.52 -0.20 11.84
CA LEU A 204 -3.30 1.03 11.93
C LEU A 204 -3.47 1.71 10.58
N TYR A 205 -2.45 1.66 9.71
CA TYR A 205 -2.50 2.23 8.37
C TYR A 205 -3.57 1.57 7.49
N LEU A 206 -3.86 0.30 7.75
CA LEU A 206 -4.79 -0.51 6.97
C LEU A 206 -6.26 -0.26 7.33
N ALA A 207 -6.55 0.52 8.38
CA ALA A 207 -7.91 0.95 8.72
C ALA A 207 -8.60 1.74 7.59
N VAL A 208 -7.82 2.28 6.63
CA VAL A 208 -8.34 2.90 5.40
C VAL A 208 -9.11 1.92 4.52
N ILE A 209 -8.79 0.61 4.55
CA ILE A 209 -9.45 -0.41 3.73
C ILE A 209 -10.94 -0.54 4.06
N PRO A 210 -11.36 -0.85 5.30
CA PRO A 210 -12.77 -0.96 5.64
C PRO A 210 -13.50 0.38 5.51
N ALA A 211 -12.82 1.51 5.76
CA ALA A 211 -13.38 2.84 5.51
C ALA A 211 -13.70 3.06 4.03
N TYR A 212 -12.76 2.74 3.13
CA TYR A 212 -12.97 2.80 1.69
C TYR A 212 -14.10 1.88 1.24
N VAL A 213 -14.15 0.63 1.73
CA VAL A 213 -15.24 -0.31 1.41
C VAL A 213 -16.59 0.24 1.86
N ALA A 214 -16.68 0.84 3.06
CA ALA A 214 -17.90 1.48 3.53
C ALA A 214 -18.32 2.66 2.64
N ILE A 215 -17.37 3.49 2.20
CA ILE A 215 -17.65 4.63 1.31
C ILE A 215 -18.12 4.13 -0.06
N ASP A 216 -17.36 3.22 -0.71
CA ASP A 216 -17.69 2.65 -2.02
C ASP A 216 -19.06 1.98 -2.01
N MET A 217 -19.37 1.20 -0.96
CA MET A 217 -20.68 0.55 -0.84
C MET A 217 -21.82 1.52 -0.56
N THR A 218 -21.58 2.61 0.16
CA THR A 218 -22.58 3.68 0.33
C THR A 218 -22.93 4.30 -1.02
N MET A 219 -21.91 4.61 -1.82
CA MET A 219 -22.09 5.15 -3.18
C MET A 219 -22.78 4.13 -4.10
N ALA A 220 -22.34 2.87 -4.06
CA ALA A 220 -22.92 1.81 -4.87
C ALA A 220 -24.41 1.57 -4.55
N LEU A 221 -24.80 1.58 -3.27
CA LEU A 221 -26.21 1.47 -2.87
C LEU A 221 -27.03 2.69 -3.33
N LYS A 222 -26.46 3.89 -3.25
CA LYS A 222 -27.11 5.13 -3.71
C LYS A 222 -27.33 5.12 -5.23
N GLU A 223 -26.34 4.64 -5.98
CA GLU A 223 -26.33 4.59 -7.45
C GLU A 223 -26.94 3.30 -8.01
N LYS A 224 -27.31 2.35 -7.16
CA LYS A 224 -27.75 0.99 -7.53
C LYS A 224 -26.70 0.24 -8.38
N ARG A 225 -25.42 0.49 -8.13
CA ARG A 225 -24.28 -0.19 -8.75
C ARG A 225 -23.92 -1.45 -7.95
N GLN A 226 -23.37 -2.45 -8.63
CA GLN A 226 -22.79 -3.62 -7.97
C GLN A 226 -21.41 -3.29 -7.39
N SER A 227 -21.17 -3.63 -6.13
CA SER A 227 -19.91 -3.40 -5.39
C SER A 227 -19.24 -4.69 -4.90
N GLN A 228 -19.70 -5.85 -5.39
CA GLN A 228 -19.16 -7.16 -5.00
C GLN A 228 -17.68 -7.32 -5.39
N GLU A 229 -17.28 -6.71 -6.51
CA GLU A 229 -15.90 -6.75 -6.98
C GLU A 229 -14.94 -6.07 -6.00
N THR A 230 -15.33 -4.90 -5.48
CA THR A 230 -14.57 -4.18 -4.45
C THR A 230 -14.36 -5.06 -3.22
N ALA A 231 -15.44 -5.68 -2.72
CA ALA A 231 -15.38 -6.57 -1.57
C ALA A 231 -14.44 -7.77 -1.82
N MET A 232 -14.55 -8.39 -2.99
CA MET A 232 -13.75 -9.55 -3.37
C MET A 232 -12.25 -9.21 -3.44
N VAL A 233 -11.89 -8.07 -4.05
CA VAL A 233 -10.49 -7.62 -4.12
C VAL A 233 -9.91 -7.39 -2.72
N MET A 234 -10.64 -6.66 -1.88
CA MET A 234 -10.17 -6.33 -0.52
C MET A 234 -10.05 -7.59 0.35
N LEU A 235 -11.06 -8.47 0.30
CA LEU A 235 -11.04 -9.72 1.06
C LEU A 235 -9.95 -10.67 0.57
N LEU A 236 -9.70 -10.76 -0.74
CA LEU A 236 -8.60 -11.58 -1.26
C LEU A 236 -7.24 -11.07 -0.80
N ALA A 237 -7.00 -9.75 -0.88
CA ALA A 237 -5.75 -9.16 -0.39
C ALA A 237 -5.54 -9.45 1.11
N LEU A 238 -6.57 -9.24 1.93
CA LEU A 238 -6.51 -9.53 3.37
C LEU A 238 -6.35 -11.02 3.67
N ALA A 239 -7.00 -11.90 2.91
CA ALA A 239 -6.86 -13.36 3.06
C ALA A 239 -5.43 -13.82 2.74
N VAL A 240 -4.85 -13.32 1.65
CA VAL A 240 -3.45 -13.59 1.30
C VAL A 240 -2.52 -13.08 2.41
N ALA A 241 -2.77 -11.87 2.92
CA ALA A 241 -1.99 -11.35 4.04
C ALA A 241 -2.04 -12.26 5.26
N ILE A 242 -3.25 -12.70 5.66
CA ILE A 242 -3.47 -13.64 6.78
C ILE A 242 -2.68 -14.92 6.57
N ILE A 243 -2.67 -15.51 5.37
CA ILE A 243 -1.92 -16.74 5.08
C ILE A 243 -0.43 -16.57 5.41
N PHE A 244 0.18 -15.44 5.04
CA PHE A 244 1.61 -15.18 5.26
C PHE A 244 1.96 -14.79 6.71
N VAL A 245 1.03 -14.19 7.46
CA VAL A 245 1.27 -13.90 8.90
C VAL A 245 0.90 -15.07 9.82
N LEU A 246 0.10 -16.03 9.34
CA LEU A 246 -0.42 -17.15 10.13
C LEU A 246 0.66 -17.98 10.85
N PRO A 247 1.81 -18.32 10.24
CA PRO A 247 2.83 -19.14 10.90
C PRO A 247 3.37 -18.54 12.20
N TYR A 248 3.42 -17.21 12.29
CA TYR A 248 3.92 -16.48 13.46
C TYR A 248 2.81 -15.75 14.22
N ARG A 249 1.55 -16.18 14.06
CA ARG A 249 0.40 -15.51 14.68
C ARG A 249 0.57 -15.31 16.18
N ASN A 250 1.17 -16.26 16.90
CA ASN A 250 1.35 -16.19 18.36
C ASN A 250 2.66 -15.51 18.79
N ALA A 251 3.51 -15.10 17.85
CA ALA A 251 4.78 -14.47 18.17
C ALA A 251 4.53 -13.05 18.70
N PRO A 252 5.15 -12.63 19.82
CA PRO A 252 4.91 -11.31 20.42
C PRO A 252 5.11 -10.14 19.43
N TRP A 253 6.09 -10.27 18.53
CA TRP A 253 6.41 -9.26 17.52
C TRP A 253 5.42 -9.17 16.35
N LEU A 254 4.57 -10.18 16.11
CA LEU A 254 3.60 -10.21 15.00
C LEU A 254 2.14 -10.28 15.45
N TRP A 255 1.89 -10.72 16.69
CA TRP A 255 0.54 -10.90 17.23
C TRP A 255 -0.37 -9.67 17.05
N PRO A 256 0.06 -8.43 17.35
CA PRO A 256 -0.78 -7.25 17.14
C PRO A 256 -1.22 -7.08 15.68
N SER A 257 -0.30 -7.28 14.73
CA SER A 257 -0.60 -7.18 13.30
C SER A 257 -1.50 -8.32 12.83
N PHE A 258 -1.30 -9.55 13.31
CA PHE A 258 -2.18 -10.68 12.99
C PHE A 258 -3.63 -10.39 13.44
N VAL A 259 -3.82 -9.97 14.69
CA VAL A 259 -5.14 -9.64 15.23
C VAL A 259 -5.77 -8.49 14.46
N GLY A 260 -5.02 -7.43 14.17
CA GLY A 260 -5.54 -6.28 13.45
C GLY A 260 -5.92 -6.60 11.99
N ILE A 261 -5.13 -7.40 11.27
CA ILE A 261 -5.47 -7.82 9.90
C ILE A 261 -6.72 -8.73 9.93
N ALA A 262 -6.81 -9.65 10.89
CA ALA A 262 -8.00 -10.50 11.06
C ALA A 262 -9.25 -9.67 11.40
N ALA A 263 -9.12 -8.64 12.24
CA ALA A 263 -10.20 -7.72 12.58
C ALA A 263 -10.65 -6.90 11.36
N ILE A 264 -9.71 -6.43 10.54
CA ILE A 264 -10.01 -5.70 9.29
C ILE A 264 -10.70 -6.62 8.27
N PHE A 265 -10.26 -7.88 8.15
CA PHE A 265 -10.93 -8.89 7.33
C PHE A 265 -12.38 -9.10 7.79
N ALA A 266 -12.59 -9.34 9.09
CA ALA A 266 -13.92 -9.52 9.66
C ALA A 266 -14.81 -8.28 9.47
N ALA A 267 -14.28 -7.08 9.70
CA ALA A 267 -14.98 -5.82 9.46
C ALA A 267 -15.40 -5.69 7.99
N THR A 268 -14.51 -6.02 7.05
CA THR A 268 -14.81 -5.97 5.61
C THR A 268 -15.91 -6.96 5.22
N VAL A 269 -15.90 -8.18 5.77
CA VAL A 269 -16.99 -9.16 5.58
C VAL A 269 -18.31 -8.62 6.12
N ILE A 270 -18.30 -8.05 7.33
CA ILE A 270 -19.50 -7.51 7.97
C ILE A 270 -20.08 -6.34 7.17
N ILE A 271 -19.25 -5.36 6.78
CA ILE A 271 -19.66 -4.21 5.96
C ILE A 271 -20.26 -4.70 4.63
N SER A 272 -19.61 -5.65 3.96
CA SER A 272 -20.10 -6.24 2.71
C SER A 272 -21.43 -6.96 2.89
N THR A 273 -21.59 -7.68 4.00
CA THR A 273 -22.82 -8.41 4.34
C THR A 273 -23.98 -7.45 4.61
N ILE A 274 -23.75 -6.38 5.38
CA ILE A 274 -24.77 -5.34 5.64
C ILE A 274 -25.21 -4.69 4.32
N SER A 275 -24.26 -4.38 3.44
CA SER A 275 -24.56 -3.81 2.11
C SER A 275 -25.45 -4.75 1.30
N TYR A 276 -25.09 -6.03 1.23
CA TYR A 276 -25.87 -7.06 0.54
C TYR A 276 -27.29 -7.21 1.12
N LEU A 277 -27.44 -7.21 2.46
CA LEU A 277 -28.74 -7.34 3.11
C LEU A 277 -29.65 -6.13 2.84
N ILE A 278 -29.10 -4.91 2.84
CA ILE A 278 -29.84 -3.69 2.52
C ILE A 278 -30.31 -3.70 1.06
N ALA A 279 -29.43 -4.09 0.13
CA ALA A 279 -29.77 -4.24 -1.28
C ALA A 279 -30.86 -5.30 -1.48
N LYS A 280 -30.70 -6.49 -0.88
CA LYS A 280 -31.65 -7.61 -0.98
C LYS A 280 -33.03 -7.27 -0.40
N ARG A 281 -33.08 -6.47 0.67
CA ARG A 281 -34.34 -6.03 1.31
C ARG A 281 -34.93 -4.76 0.68
N ASN A 282 -34.35 -4.23 -0.39
CA ASN A 282 -34.75 -2.97 -1.02
C ASN A 282 -34.88 -1.81 -0.01
N MET A 283 -33.99 -1.77 0.99
CA MET A 283 -33.96 -0.71 1.98
C MET A 283 -33.29 0.55 1.41
N SER A 284 -33.60 1.72 1.99
CA SER A 284 -32.92 2.96 1.63
C SER A 284 -31.42 2.88 1.94
N TRP A 285 -30.57 3.34 1.02
CA TRP A 285 -29.12 3.42 1.21
C TRP A 285 -28.73 4.21 2.47
N LYS A 286 -29.59 5.12 2.93
CA LYS A 286 -29.40 5.90 4.16
C LYS A 286 -29.28 5.04 5.43
N ALA A 287 -29.82 3.82 5.41
CA ALA A 287 -29.71 2.88 6.53
C ALA A 287 -28.30 2.27 6.64
N PHE A 288 -27.51 2.28 5.57
CA PHE A 288 -26.21 1.61 5.53
C PHE A 288 -25.15 2.28 6.42
N PRO A 289 -24.82 3.59 6.25
CA PRO A 289 -23.82 4.24 7.11
C PRO A 289 -24.07 4.13 8.62
N PRO A 290 -25.30 4.37 9.15
CA PRO A 290 -25.55 4.23 10.59
C PRO A 290 -25.47 2.78 11.06
N SER A 291 -25.82 1.79 10.22
CA SER A 291 -25.67 0.37 10.57
C SER A 291 -24.19 -0.01 10.72
N VAL A 292 -23.33 0.43 9.79
CA VAL A 292 -21.88 0.20 9.87
C VAL A 292 -21.29 0.87 11.12
N LEU A 293 -21.66 2.12 11.38
CA LEU A 293 -21.20 2.85 12.56
C LEU A 293 -21.64 2.18 13.86
N LEU A 294 -22.90 1.74 13.95
CA LEU A 294 -23.42 1.03 15.12
C LEU A 294 -22.64 -0.25 15.39
N VAL A 295 -22.38 -1.06 14.37
CA VAL A 295 -21.62 -2.31 14.51
C VAL A 295 -20.17 -2.05 14.88
N PHE A 296 -19.56 -1.00 14.34
CA PHE A 296 -18.21 -0.58 14.72
C PHE A 296 -18.14 -0.19 16.20
N LEU A 297 -19.07 0.64 16.69
CA LEU A 297 -19.13 1.05 18.10
C LEU A 297 -19.37 -0.14 19.04
N ILE A 298 -20.28 -1.05 18.69
CA ILE A 298 -20.53 -2.27 19.46
C ILE A 298 -19.28 -3.14 19.50
N SER A 299 -18.57 -3.26 18.37
CA SER A 299 -17.33 -4.04 18.28
C SER A 299 -16.24 -3.46 19.18
N ILE A 300 -16.03 -2.14 19.15
CA ILE A 300 -15.11 -1.46 20.08
C ILE A 300 -15.49 -1.76 21.53
N LEU A 301 -16.76 -1.61 21.90
CA LEU A 301 -17.22 -1.86 23.28
C LEU A 301 -16.95 -3.31 23.72
N ILE A 302 -17.30 -4.28 22.88
CA ILE A 302 -17.11 -5.71 23.19
C ILE A 302 -15.63 -6.03 23.32
N PHE A 303 -14.80 -5.69 22.33
CA PHE A 303 -13.39 -6.05 22.34
C PHE A 303 -12.57 -5.25 23.36
N SER A 304 -13.02 -4.05 23.75
CA SER A 304 -12.42 -3.28 24.85
C SER A 304 -12.61 -3.96 26.21
N SER A 305 -13.67 -4.77 26.37
CA SER A 305 -13.92 -5.52 27.61
C SER A 305 -12.94 -6.68 27.86
N GLY A 306 -12.00 -6.94 26.93
CA GLY A 306 -10.95 -7.94 27.09
C GLY A 306 -11.13 -9.35 26.49
N PRO A 307 -12.19 -9.70 25.73
CA PRO A 307 -12.24 -11.00 25.04
C PRO A 307 -10.97 -11.25 24.22
N PHE A 308 -10.42 -12.47 24.29
CA PHE A 308 -9.24 -12.86 23.52
C PHE A 308 -7.97 -12.01 23.77
N GLY A 309 -7.91 -11.27 24.89
CA GLY A 309 -6.77 -10.39 25.21
C GLY A 309 -6.69 -9.13 24.36
N THR A 310 -7.75 -8.73 23.65
CA THR A 310 -7.75 -7.56 22.77
C THR A 310 -7.94 -6.24 23.48
N GLY A 311 -8.39 -6.24 24.73
CA GLY A 311 -8.66 -5.01 25.49
C GLY A 311 -7.43 -4.11 25.58
N GLU A 312 -6.26 -4.71 25.83
CA GLU A 312 -4.99 -3.99 25.87
C GLU A 312 -4.57 -3.46 24.50
N LEU A 313 -4.74 -4.26 23.44
CA LEU A 313 -4.44 -3.84 22.07
C LEU A 313 -5.30 -2.63 21.66
N ILE A 314 -6.58 -2.62 22.02
CA ILE A 314 -7.48 -1.49 21.74
C ILE A 314 -7.05 -0.27 22.56
N ARG A 315 -6.72 -0.44 23.85
CA ARG A 315 -6.25 0.65 24.69
C ARG A 315 -4.96 1.28 24.14
N ILE A 316 -3.98 0.45 23.74
CA ILE A 316 -2.74 0.89 23.11
C ILE A 316 -3.05 1.61 21.79
N GLY A 317 -3.85 1.02 20.90
CA GLY A 317 -4.19 1.62 19.61
C GLY A 317 -4.93 2.95 19.75
N LEU A 318 -5.88 3.06 20.68
CA LEU A 318 -6.56 4.32 21.00
C LEU A 318 -5.59 5.34 21.59
N GLY A 319 -4.67 4.92 22.47
CA GLY A 319 -3.62 5.77 23.02
C GLY A 319 -2.66 6.29 21.95
N THR A 320 -2.32 5.49 20.94
CA THR A 320 -1.51 5.92 19.80
C THR A 320 -2.24 6.98 18.95
N LEU A 321 -3.57 6.88 18.80
CA LEU A 321 -4.35 7.80 17.98
C LEU A 321 -4.75 9.10 18.68
N TRP A 322 -5.07 9.04 19.98
CA TRP A 322 -5.63 10.17 20.75
C TRP A 322 -4.68 10.75 21.81
N GLY A 323 -3.47 10.21 21.95
CA GLY A 323 -2.52 10.59 22.99
C GLY A 323 -2.71 9.72 24.23
N GLY A 324 -1.72 8.86 24.49
CA GLY A 324 -1.73 7.87 25.58
C GLY A 324 -0.74 8.18 26.69
N GLU A 325 -0.43 7.17 27.50
CA GLU A 325 0.49 7.26 28.66
C GLU A 325 1.94 7.64 28.30
N MET A 326 2.26 7.70 27.00
CA MET A 326 3.57 8.05 26.45
C MET A 326 3.74 9.55 26.16
N VAL A 327 2.64 10.31 26.11
CA VAL A 327 2.69 11.77 26.01
C VAL A 327 3.41 12.33 27.24
N GLY A 328 4.35 13.25 27.04
CA GLY A 328 5.22 13.80 28.07
C GLY A 328 6.44 12.93 28.43
N LYS A 329 6.55 11.72 27.86
CA LYS A 329 7.66 10.78 28.12
C LYS A 329 8.53 10.53 26.89
N ILE A 330 7.93 10.53 25.71
CA ILE A 330 8.59 10.23 24.43
C ILE A 330 8.30 11.37 23.48
N SER A 331 9.36 11.95 22.88
CA SER A 331 9.24 13.07 21.94
C SER A 331 8.34 12.77 20.75
N GLU A 332 8.41 11.54 20.25
CA GLU A 332 7.66 11.03 19.10
C GLU A 332 6.18 10.80 19.41
N ALA A 333 5.82 10.65 20.70
CA ALA A 333 4.45 10.48 21.13
C ALA A 333 3.73 11.82 21.36
N GLU A 334 4.44 12.95 21.29
CA GLU A 334 3.85 14.28 21.43
C GLU A 334 2.94 14.60 20.23
N PRO A 335 1.73 15.14 20.46
CA PRO A 335 0.91 15.65 19.38
C PRO A 335 1.66 16.72 18.59
N LEU A 336 1.57 16.69 17.26
CA LEU A 336 2.20 17.71 16.39
C LEU A 336 1.69 19.12 16.72
N VAL A 337 0.41 19.25 17.08
CA VAL A 337 -0.22 20.52 17.42
C VAL A 337 -1.10 20.33 18.65
N TYR A 338 -0.76 20.99 19.75
CA TYR A 338 -1.58 21.03 20.97
C TYR A 338 -1.76 22.46 21.52
N ASP A 339 -0.99 23.42 21.04
CA ASP A 339 -1.14 24.84 21.35
C ASP A 339 -0.83 25.72 20.13
N TRP A 340 -0.94 27.03 20.29
CA TRP A 340 -0.67 27.98 19.21
C TRP A 340 0.82 28.05 18.82
N LEU A 341 1.72 27.77 19.76
CA LEU A 341 3.16 27.81 19.52
C LEU A 341 3.59 26.63 18.64
N THR A 342 3.18 25.42 19.01
CA THR A 342 3.40 24.18 18.26
C THR A 342 2.73 24.24 16.89
N PHE A 343 1.52 24.80 16.79
CA PHE A 343 0.90 25.08 15.49
C PHE A 343 1.81 25.94 14.60
N LYS A 344 2.33 27.05 15.13
CA LYS A 344 3.26 27.93 14.38
C LYS A 344 4.54 27.18 14.01
N GLN A 345 5.13 26.43 14.94
CA GLN A 345 6.33 25.66 14.69
C GLN A 345 6.11 24.65 13.55
N VAL A 346 5.02 23.89 13.59
CA VAL A 346 4.69 22.94 12.51
C VAL A 346 4.43 23.69 11.21
N ALA A 347 3.56 24.70 11.19
CA ALA A 347 3.16 25.42 9.98
C ALA A 347 4.36 26.05 9.23
N PHE A 348 5.37 26.53 9.96
CA PHE A 348 6.58 27.13 9.40
C PHE A 348 7.80 26.19 9.38
N SER A 349 7.64 24.93 9.79
CA SER A 349 8.68 23.90 9.67
C SER A 349 8.78 23.38 8.24
N GLY A 350 9.88 22.67 7.94
CA GLY A 350 10.02 21.93 6.68
C GLY A 350 8.90 20.90 6.45
N LEU A 351 8.37 20.30 7.53
CA LEU A 351 7.24 19.38 7.46
C LEU A 351 5.95 20.12 7.09
N GLY A 352 5.60 21.20 7.79
CA GLY A 352 4.35 21.94 7.52
C GLY A 352 4.34 22.58 6.15
N LEU A 353 5.46 23.16 5.71
CA LEU A 353 5.58 23.71 4.36
C LEU A 353 5.44 22.61 3.29
N ASN A 354 6.02 21.42 3.53
CA ASN A 354 5.86 20.28 2.63
C ASN A 354 4.40 19.79 2.58
N LEU A 355 3.71 19.71 3.73
CA LEU A 355 2.30 19.34 3.80
C LEU A 355 1.40 20.34 3.09
N LEU A 356 1.58 21.64 3.35
CA LEU A 356 0.81 22.71 2.70
C LEU A 356 1.03 22.70 1.18
N PHE A 357 2.28 22.55 0.74
CA PHE A 357 2.60 22.44 -0.67
C PHE A 357 1.94 21.20 -1.31
N THR A 358 1.96 20.06 -0.61
CA THR A 358 1.33 18.81 -1.06
C THR A 358 -0.19 18.93 -1.16
N LEU A 359 -0.84 19.55 -0.18
CA LEU A 359 -2.28 19.79 -0.21
C LEU A 359 -2.68 20.78 -1.32
N ALA A 360 -1.92 21.85 -1.50
CA ALA A 360 -2.19 22.85 -2.52
C ALA A 360 -2.03 22.26 -3.94
N VAL A 361 -0.88 21.63 -4.21
CA VAL A 361 -0.60 20.99 -5.50
C VAL A 361 -1.57 19.84 -5.76
N GLY A 362 -1.78 18.97 -4.76
CA GLY A 362 -2.74 17.87 -4.86
C GLY A 362 -4.16 18.36 -5.14
N GLY A 363 -4.60 19.45 -4.51
CA GLY A 363 -5.89 20.07 -4.76
C GLY A 363 -6.02 20.62 -6.19
N VAL A 364 -4.96 21.21 -6.75
CA VAL A 364 -4.92 21.67 -8.14
C VAL A 364 -4.97 20.50 -9.12
N CYS A 365 -4.17 19.45 -8.89
CA CYS A 365 -4.18 18.22 -9.68
C CYS A 365 -5.56 17.54 -9.62
N TYR A 366 -6.18 17.48 -8.45
CA TYR A 366 -7.51 16.91 -8.29
C TYR A 366 -8.59 17.73 -9.01
N CYS A 367 -8.59 19.06 -8.85
CA CYS A 367 -9.54 19.94 -9.55
C CYS A 367 -9.37 19.87 -11.07
N SER A 368 -8.13 19.83 -11.56
CA SER A 368 -7.85 19.72 -13.00
C SER A 368 -8.26 18.36 -13.55
N HIS A 369 -8.03 17.29 -12.80
CA HIS A 369 -8.52 15.95 -13.13
C HIS A 369 -10.06 15.93 -13.21
N LEU A 370 -10.76 16.45 -12.21
CA LEU A 370 -12.23 16.54 -12.25
C LEU A 370 -12.75 17.36 -13.43
N ARG A 371 -12.06 18.43 -13.82
CA ARG A 371 -12.42 19.25 -15.00
C ARG A 371 -12.18 18.51 -16.31
N ALA A 372 -11.12 17.71 -16.40
CA ALA A 372 -10.83 16.91 -17.58
C ALA A 372 -11.85 15.77 -17.79
N VAL A 373 -12.58 15.39 -16.75
CA VAL A 373 -13.55 14.29 -16.75
C VAL A 373 -14.99 14.73 -17.07
N GLU A 374 -15.28 16.04 -17.26
CA GLU A 374 -16.61 16.64 -17.55
C GLU A 374 -17.87 15.75 -17.30
N ILE A 375 -18.46 15.88 -16.09
CA ILE A 375 -19.85 15.57 -15.66
C ILE A 375 -20.25 14.08 -15.46
N PRO A 376 -20.93 13.70 -14.34
CA PRO A 376 -20.91 14.11 -12.94
C PRO A 376 -20.00 13.17 -12.08
N LEU A 377 -20.05 13.29 -10.74
CA LEU A 377 -19.46 12.33 -9.78
C LEU A 377 -19.97 10.90 -10.06
N TYR A 378 -19.34 10.21 -10.99
CA TYR A 378 -19.38 8.77 -11.07
C TYR A 378 -17.98 8.31 -10.71
N VAL A 379 -17.86 7.48 -9.68
CA VAL A 379 -16.75 6.55 -9.59
C VAL A 379 -16.99 5.56 -10.74
N HIS A 380 -16.66 5.99 -11.95
CA HIS A 380 -16.54 5.12 -13.11
C HIS A 380 -15.35 4.23 -12.80
N TYR A 381 -15.63 3.01 -12.33
CA TYR A 381 -14.70 1.92 -12.55
C TYR A 381 -14.40 1.89 -14.04
N CYS A 382 -13.11 1.93 -14.39
CA CYS A 382 -12.56 1.96 -15.73
C CYS A 382 -13.32 1.02 -16.68
N HIS A 383 -14.36 1.53 -17.33
CA HIS A 383 -15.09 0.85 -18.39
C HIS A 383 -15.08 1.78 -19.59
N GLY A 384 -14.51 1.31 -20.69
CA GLY A 384 -14.59 1.98 -21.99
C GLY A 384 -13.24 2.23 -22.63
N ASP A 385 -12.59 3.35 -22.29
CA ASP A 385 -11.54 3.91 -23.18
C ASP A 385 -10.15 4.07 -22.53
N PHE A 386 -9.98 3.70 -21.26
CA PHE A 386 -8.69 3.83 -20.54
C PHE A 386 -7.65 2.76 -20.89
N TYR A 387 -8.01 1.72 -21.64
CA TYR A 387 -7.12 0.59 -21.96
C TYR A 387 -5.94 0.94 -22.89
N LYS A 388 -5.92 2.14 -23.50
CA LYS A 388 -4.81 2.55 -24.38
C LYS A 388 -3.59 3.11 -23.64
N HIS A 389 -3.69 3.39 -22.33
CA HIS A 389 -2.62 4.04 -21.57
C HIS A 389 -2.23 3.35 -20.25
N THR A 390 -2.79 2.19 -19.94
CA THR A 390 -2.38 1.39 -18.77
C THR A 390 -1.05 0.66 -19.03
N LEU A 391 -0.28 0.41 -17.96
CA LEU A 391 1.03 -0.27 -18.00
C LEU A 391 0.98 -1.70 -18.59
N PHE A 392 -0.22 -2.29 -18.63
CA PHE A 392 -0.46 -3.65 -19.07
C PHE A 392 -1.73 -3.72 -19.91
N PRO A 393 -1.67 -3.42 -21.22
CA PRO A 393 -2.82 -3.58 -22.09
C PRO A 393 -3.25 -5.06 -22.11
N CYS A 394 -4.56 -5.30 -21.99
CA CYS A 394 -5.13 -6.61 -22.24
C CYS A 394 -5.09 -6.87 -23.77
N PRO A 395 -4.85 -8.09 -24.25
CA PRO A 395 -5.00 -8.39 -25.67
C PRO A 395 -6.47 -8.13 -26.07
N GLU A 396 -6.72 -7.22 -27.01
CA GLU A 396 -8.05 -7.01 -27.57
C GLU A 396 -8.52 -8.33 -28.23
N SER A 397 -9.63 -8.89 -27.74
CA SER A 397 -10.37 -9.89 -28.50
C SER A 397 -11.12 -9.18 -29.62
N ASP A 398 -10.53 -9.17 -30.80
CA ASP A 398 -11.09 -8.57 -32.00
C ASP A 398 -12.32 -9.36 -32.46
N GLN A 399 -13.51 -8.91 -32.06
CA GLN A 399 -14.78 -9.29 -32.71
C GLN A 399 -15.57 -8.03 -33.06
N ARG A 400 -15.06 -7.29 -34.05
CA ARG A 400 -15.91 -6.45 -34.90
C ARG A 400 -16.33 -7.24 -36.12
N THR A 401 -17.43 -7.98 -36.04
CA THR A 401 -18.23 -8.29 -37.24
C THR A 401 -19.10 -7.09 -37.53
N THR A 402 -18.66 -6.29 -38.49
CA THR A 402 -19.36 -5.19 -39.11
C THR A 402 -20.66 -5.68 -39.76
N TRP A 403 -21.79 -5.07 -39.37
CA TRP A 403 -23.01 -5.09 -40.15
C TRP A 403 -22.79 -4.21 -41.39
N GLY A 404 -22.64 -4.84 -42.55
CA GLY A 404 -22.60 -4.18 -43.85
C GLY A 404 -23.90 -4.45 -44.59
N GLU A 405 -24.74 -3.42 -44.75
CA GLU A 405 -25.82 -3.39 -45.74
C GLU A 405 -25.21 -3.49 -47.14
N GLN A 406 -25.56 -4.55 -47.88
CA GLN A 406 -25.47 -4.57 -49.33
C GLN A 406 -26.75 -5.15 -49.91
N SER A 407 -27.46 -4.27 -50.62
CA SER A 407 -28.58 -4.54 -51.50
C SER A 407 -28.15 -5.33 -52.74
N GLN A 408 -28.82 -6.46 -53.04
CA GLN A 408 -29.00 -6.97 -54.40
C GLN A 408 -30.35 -7.72 -54.54
N ASP A 409 -30.97 -7.52 -55.70
CA ASP A 409 -32.33 -7.89 -56.11
C ASP A 409 -32.53 -9.38 -56.48
N GLY A 410 -33.59 -10.01 -55.93
CA GLY A 410 -34.50 -11.05 -56.48
C GLY A 410 -34.02 -12.45 -56.96
N PRO A 411 -34.92 -13.44 -57.21
CA PRO A 411 -36.30 -13.64 -56.72
C PRO A 411 -36.62 -15.07 -56.16
N ALA A 412 -37.74 -15.14 -55.42
CA ALA A 412 -38.69 -16.26 -55.21
C ALA A 412 -38.23 -17.71 -54.89
N GLY A 413 -38.66 -18.21 -53.71
CA GLY A 413 -38.74 -19.64 -53.36
C GLY A 413 -39.32 -19.86 -51.95
N ASP A 414 -40.48 -20.52 -51.89
CA ASP A 414 -41.37 -20.75 -50.72
C ASP A 414 -40.80 -21.71 -49.63
N PRO A 415 -41.44 -21.84 -48.45
CA PRO A 415 -40.82 -22.23 -47.18
C PRO A 415 -40.99 -23.72 -46.81
N SER A 416 -40.11 -24.26 -45.97
CA SER A 416 -40.47 -25.26 -44.92
C SER A 416 -39.29 -25.63 -44.00
N PRO A 417 -39.57 -26.12 -42.77
CA PRO A 417 -38.66 -26.09 -41.63
C PRO A 417 -38.00 -27.45 -41.35
N ILE A 418 -36.74 -27.47 -40.90
CA ILE A 418 -36.13 -28.69 -40.33
C ILE A 418 -35.32 -28.35 -39.07
N PHE A 419 -35.81 -28.89 -37.95
CA PHE A 419 -35.08 -29.09 -36.70
C PHE A 419 -33.81 -29.89 -36.94
N GLY A 420 -32.68 -29.44 -36.38
CA GLY A 420 -31.42 -30.19 -36.43
C GLY A 420 -30.41 -29.68 -35.43
N SER A 421 -30.43 -30.26 -34.23
CA SER A 421 -29.35 -30.25 -33.26
C SER A 421 -27.99 -30.53 -33.89
N ASN A 422 -26.98 -29.70 -33.61
CA ASN A 422 -25.61 -30.15 -33.29
C ASN A 422 -24.73 -28.95 -32.89
N PHE A 423 -24.44 -28.87 -31.60
CA PHE A 423 -23.28 -28.13 -31.09
C PHE A 423 -22.01 -28.80 -31.62
N ALA A 424 -21.29 -28.14 -32.52
CA ALA A 424 -19.95 -28.53 -32.91
C ALA A 424 -18.96 -27.48 -32.37
N TYR A 425 -18.40 -27.77 -31.20
CA TYR A 425 -17.20 -27.11 -30.69
C TYR A 425 -16.02 -27.55 -31.54
N ASN A 426 -15.40 -26.63 -32.28
CA ASN A 426 -14.15 -26.88 -32.98
C ASN A 426 -13.00 -26.31 -32.14
N CYS A 427 -12.45 -27.15 -31.26
CA CYS A 427 -11.19 -26.87 -30.55
C CYS A 427 -10.01 -27.31 -31.43
N ARG A 428 -9.13 -26.37 -31.79
CA ARG A 428 -7.74 -26.66 -32.18
C ARG A 428 -6.79 -25.72 -31.45
N GLY A 429 -5.98 -26.30 -30.54
CA GLY A 429 -4.78 -25.75 -29.87
C GLY A 429 -5.08 -24.77 -28.73
N GLY A 430 -5.22 -25.16 -27.46
CA GLY A 430 -4.18 -25.71 -26.58
C GLY A 430 -3.38 -24.53 -25.98
N VAL A 431 -3.65 -24.02 -24.77
CA VAL A 431 -3.62 -24.66 -23.45
C VAL A 431 -4.65 -24.00 -22.53
N CYS A 432 -5.57 -24.79 -21.96
CA CYS A 432 -6.40 -24.38 -20.82
C CYS A 432 -5.60 -24.52 -19.53
N CYS A 433 -5.38 -23.43 -18.80
CA CYS A 433 -5.14 -23.51 -17.35
C CYS A 433 -6.44 -23.09 -16.65
N HIS A 434 -7.14 -24.07 -16.10
CA HIS A 434 -8.13 -23.88 -15.05
C HIS A 434 -7.40 -23.59 -13.73
N LEU A 435 -7.62 -22.40 -13.16
CA LEU A 435 -7.91 -22.12 -11.74
C LEU A 435 -8.04 -20.61 -11.52
#